data_AF-A0A8K0IFE2-F1
#
_entry.id   AF-A0A8K0IFE2-F1
#
_cell.length_a   1.000
_cell.length_b   1.000
_cell.length_c   1.000
_cell.angle_alpha   90.00
_cell.angle_beta   90.00
_cell.angle_gamma   90.00
#
_symmetry.space_group_name_H-M   'P 1'
#
loop_
_entity.id
_entity.type
_entity.pdbx_description
1 polymer ?
#
loop_
_entity_poly.entity_id
_entity_poly.type
_entity_poly.pdbx_seq_one_letter_code
_entity_poly.pdbx_strand_id
1 'polypeptide(L)'
;MVIAAQTPDILGERQSGQDVRTQNVVACQAVANIVKSSLGPVGLDKVVDAVQAVKTTNARGEVKYPIKGINILKAHGKSAKDSYLLNGYALNTGRAAQGMPTRVAPARIACLDFNLQKTKMQMGVQVLVTDPRELEKIRQR
;
A
#
# COMPACT_ATOMS: atom_id res chain seq x y z
N MET A 1 16.73 50.50 -3.68
CA MET A 1 15.94 49.27 -3.44
C MET A 1 16.33 48.28 -4.53
N VAL A 2 17.39 47.48 -4.28
CA VAL A 2 17.96 46.56 -5.27
C VAL A 2 17.37 45.18 -4.98
N ILE A 3 16.58 44.68 -5.93
CA ILE A 3 16.01 43.34 -5.88
C ILE A 3 17.12 42.39 -6.32
N ALA A 4 17.76 41.72 -5.36
CA ALA A 4 18.70 40.66 -5.64
C ALA A 4 17.93 39.44 -6.18
N ALA A 5 18.23 39.06 -7.42
CA ALA A 5 17.78 37.80 -7.99
C ALA A 5 18.38 36.66 -7.18
N GLN A 6 17.53 35.88 -6.50
CA GLN A 6 17.93 34.60 -5.91
C GLN A 6 18.23 33.65 -7.08
N THR A 7 19.52 33.42 -7.35
CA THR A 7 19.96 32.25 -8.09
C THR A 7 19.45 31.02 -7.34
N PRO A 8 18.74 30.08 -7.99
CA PRO A 8 18.42 28.81 -7.35
C PRO A 8 19.73 28.05 -7.19
N ASP A 9 20.38 28.21 -6.04
CA ASP A 9 21.60 27.51 -5.71
C ASP A 9 21.30 26.00 -5.71
N ILE A 10 21.89 25.31 -6.69
CA ILE A 10 21.83 23.86 -6.90
C ILE A 10 22.69 23.17 -5.83
N LEU A 11 22.42 23.46 -4.55
CA LEU A 11 23.08 22.86 -3.38
C LEU A 11 22.53 21.44 -3.13
N GLY A 12 22.46 20.64 -4.18
CA GLY A 12 22.32 19.19 -4.07
C GLY A 12 23.70 18.57 -4.11
N GLU A 13 24.06 17.78 -3.10
CA GLU A 13 25.23 16.92 -3.21
C GLU A 13 25.08 16.04 -4.47
N ARG A 14 26.02 16.16 -5.41
CA ARG A 14 26.06 15.30 -6.59
C ARG A 14 26.39 13.89 -6.13
N GLN A 15 25.37 13.08 -5.91
CA GLN A 15 25.53 11.65 -5.72
C GLN A 15 25.88 11.04 -7.08
N SER A 16 27.16 10.71 -7.27
CA SER A 16 27.67 10.00 -8.44
C SER A 16 28.15 8.62 -8.03
N GLY A 17 27.70 7.58 -8.71
CA GLY A 17 28.12 6.21 -8.42
C GLY A 17 27.26 5.15 -9.09
N GLN A 18 27.63 3.89 -8.88
CA GLN A 18 26.88 2.74 -9.39
C GLN A 18 25.50 2.61 -8.74
N ASP A 19 25.35 3.05 -7.50
CA ASP A 19 24.10 2.97 -6.75
C ASP A 19 23.01 3.88 -7.34
N VAL A 20 23.36 5.11 -7.71
CA VAL A 20 22.44 6.06 -8.35
C VAL A 20 22.00 5.55 -9.72
N ARG A 21 22.91 4.93 -10.48
CA ARG A 21 22.57 4.29 -11.77
C ARG A 21 21.60 3.14 -11.57
N THR A 22 21.88 2.25 -10.62
CA THR A 22 21.04 1.09 -10.31
C THR A 22 19.66 1.53 -9.83
N GLN A 23 19.59 2.55 -8.97
CA GLN A 23 18.36 3.13 -8.48
C GLN A 23 17.53 3.76 -9.61
N ASN A 24 18.15 4.51 -10.51
CA ASN A 24 17.47 5.11 -11.65
C ASN A 24 16.95 4.05 -12.63
N VAL A 25 17.72 2.97 -12.87
CA VAL A 25 17.29 1.86 -13.73
C VAL A 25 16.09 1.13 -13.12
N VAL A 26 16.13 0.83 -11.82
CA VAL A 26 15.00 0.20 -11.12
C VAL A 26 13.77 1.11 -11.14
N ALA A 27 13.96 2.42 -11.02
CA ALA A 27 12.86 3.37 -11.08
C ALA A 27 12.21 3.42 -12.47
N CYS A 28 13.02 3.54 -13.52
CA CYS A 28 12.56 3.50 -14.91
C CYS A 28 11.87 2.18 -15.24
N GLN A 29 12.43 1.04 -14.81
CA GLN A 29 11.82 -0.27 -15.05
C GLN A 29 10.47 -0.40 -14.35
N ALA A 30 10.36 0.11 -13.13
CA ALA A 30 9.10 0.09 -12.41
C ALA A 30 8.07 0.96 -13.14
N VAL A 31 8.38 2.21 -13.48
CA VAL A 31 7.48 3.08 -14.28
C VAL A 31 7.10 2.43 -15.62
N ALA A 32 8.06 1.84 -16.32
CA ALA A 32 7.82 1.12 -17.57
C ALA A 32 6.84 -0.06 -17.37
N ASN A 33 6.98 -0.81 -16.28
CA ASN A 33 6.06 -1.90 -15.94
C ASN A 33 4.65 -1.36 -15.62
N ILE A 34 4.53 -0.22 -14.95
CA ILE A 34 3.24 0.44 -14.68
C ILE A 34 2.57 0.84 -16.00
N VAL A 35 3.30 1.58 -16.85
CA VAL A 35 2.81 2.08 -18.14
C VAL A 35 2.44 0.95 -19.09
N LYS A 36 3.30 -0.08 -19.20
CA LYS A 36 3.07 -1.27 -20.04
C LYS A 36 1.83 -2.04 -19.61
N SER A 37 1.59 -2.12 -18.29
CA SER A 37 0.55 -3.00 -17.75
C SER A 37 -0.81 -2.34 -17.57
N SER A 38 -0.88 -1.00 -17.58
CA SER A 38 -2.05 -0.29 -17.04
C SER A 38 -2.65 0.75 -17.98
N LEU A 39 -1.87 1.58 -18.67
CA LEU A 39 -2.43 2.81 -19.27
C LEU A 39 -1.92 3.20 -20.66
N GLY A 40 -0.87 2.57 -21.20
CA GLY A 40 -0.19 3.12 -22.37
C GLY A 40 0.28 4.57 -22.12
N PRO A 41 0.53 5.39 -23.16
CA PRO A 41 1.09 6.74 -22.98
C PRO A 41 0.14 7.71 -22.25
N VAL A 42 -1.17 7.45 -22.27
CA VAL A 42 -2.20 8.35 -21.74
C VAL A 42 -2.22 8.39 -20.21
N GLY A 43 -1.56 7.45 -19.54
CA GLY A 43 -1.52 7.38 -18.08
C GLY A 43 -0.29 7.95 -17.41
N LEU A 44 0.65 8.52 -18.17
CA LEU A 44 1.93 8.95 -17.62
C LEU A 44 1.73 9.98 -16.50
N ASP A 45 0.82 10.93 -16.71
CA ASP A 45 0.50 12.00 -15.76
C ASP A 45 0.08 11.43 -14.39
N LYS A 46 -0.76 10.39 -14.40
CA LYS A 46 -1.25 9.72 -13.18
C LYS A 46 -0.12 8.99 -12.43
N VAL A 47 0.89 8.49 -13.15
CA VAL A 47 2.04 7.81 -12.54
C VAL A 47 2.92 8.82 -11.81
N VAL A 48 3.12 10.00 -12.38
CA VAL A 48 3.92 11.07 -11.75
C VAL A 48 3.26 11.50 -10.44
N ASP A 49 1.95 11.76 -10.47
CA ASP A 49 1.18 12.15 -9.27
C ASP A 49 1.24 11.05 -8.18
N ALA A 50 1.10 9.78 -8.58
CA ALA A 50 1.18 8.65 -7.65
C ALA A 50 2.56 8.52 -7.00
N VAL A 51 3.64 8.71 -7.76
CA VAL A 51 5.01 8.65 -7.24
C VAL A 51 5.26 9.81 -6.27
N GLN A 52 4.77 11.00 -6.59
CA GLN A 52 4.91 12.17 -5.71
C GLN A 52 4.16 11.98 -4.38
N ALA A 53 2.98 11.34 -4.40
CA ALA A 53 2.19 11.06 -3.20
C ALA A 53 2.88 10.08 -2.22
N VAL A 54 3.74 9.19 -2.72
CA VAL A 54 4.40 8.12 -1.93
C VAL A 54 5.79 8.55 -1.42
N LYS A 55 6.16 9.83 -1.60
CA LYS A 55 7.42 10.39 -1.14
C LYS A 55 7.62 10.18 0.38
N THR A 56 8.67 9.45 0.75
CA THR A 56 9.10 9.32 2.15
C THR A 56 10.37 10.13 2.37
N THR A 57 10.36 10.99 3.38
CA THR A 57 11.56 11.71 3.83
C THR A 57 12.11 11.00 5.05
N ASN A 58 13.34 10.48 4.94
CA ASN A 58 14.06 9.92 6.07
C ASN A 58 14.43 11.05 7.06
N ALA A 59 14.66 10.73 8.32
CA ALA A 59 15.08 11.71 9.33
C ALA A 59 16.38 12.46 8.99
N ARG A 60 17.17 11.94 8.04
CA ARG A 60 18.40 12.55 7.51
C ARG A 60 18.16 13.51 6.31
N GLY A 61 16.91 13.78 5.96
CA GLY A 61 16.56 14.66 4.83
C GLY A 61 16.63 13.99 3.45
N GLU A 62 17.07 12.72 3.37
CA GLU A 62 17.04 11.95 2.13
C GLU A 62 15.61 11.67 1.69
N VAL A 63 15.33 11.99 0.43
CA VAL A 63 14.03 11.74 -0.20
C VAL A 63 14.09 10.39 -0.92
N LYS A 64 13.22 9.47 -0.51
CA LYS A 64 13.06 8.16 -1.15
C LYS A 64 11.67 8.01 -1.73
N TYR A 65 11.60 7.48 -2.95
CA TYR A 65 10.35 7.17 -3.64
C TYR A 65 10.19 5.65 -3.74
N PRO A 66 9.45 5.01 -2.82
CA PRO A 66 9.21 3.57 -2.88
C PRO A 66 8.15 3.24 -3.93
N ILE A 67 8.59 2.87 -5.14
CA ILE A 67 7.69 2.54 -6.26
C ILE A 67 6.86 1.27 -5.99
N LYS A 68 7.38 0.35 -5.15
CA LYS A 68 6.62 -0.81 -4.67
C LYS A 68 5.44 -0.44 -3.77
N GLY A 69 5.40 0.78 -3.23
CA GLY A 69 4.30 1.28 -2.42
C GLY A 69 3.04 1.63 -3.22
N ILE A 70 3.15 1.71 -4.56
CA ILE A 70 2.01 1.98 -5.43
C ILE A 70 1.36 0.65 -5.81
N ASN A 71 0.14 0.43 -5.32
CA ASN A 71 -0.64 -0.75 -5.73
C ASN A 71 -1.38 -0.47 -7.04
N ILE A 72 -1.33 -1.40 -7.97
CA ILE A 72 -1.96 -1.29 -9.29
C ILE A 72 -3.03 -2.37 -9.42
N LEU A 73 -4.29 -1.93 -9.45
CA LEU A 73 -5.42 -2.81 -9.65
C LEU A 73 -5.85 -2.76 -11.12
N LYS A 74 -5.91 -3.94 -11.73
CA LYS A 74 -6.39 -4.11 -13.10
C LYS A 74 -7.87 -4.50 -13.05
N ALA A 75 -8.72 -3.62 -13.53
CA ALA A 75 -10.13 -3.91 -13.75
C ALA A 75 -10.39 -4.05 -15.25
N HIS A 76 -10.95 -5.19 -15.66
CA HIS A 76 -11.36 -5.41 -17.05
C HIS A 76 -12.77 -4.84 -17.27
N GLY A 77 -12.99 -4.14 -18.39
CA GLY A 77 -14.33 -3.73 -18.83
C GLY A 77 -14.50 -2.25 -19.18
N LYS A 78 -13.59 -1.37 -18.75
CA LYS A 78 -13.61 0.06 -19.13
C LYS A 78 -12.47 0.40 -20.10
N SER A 79 -12.51 1.59 -20.69
CA SER A 79 -11.44 2.08 -21.56
C SER A 79 -10.18 2.38 -20.75
N ALA A 80 -9.00 2.26 -21.36
CA ALA A 80 -7.73 2.65 -20.75
C ALA A 80 -7.68 4.14 -20.36
N LYS A 81 -8.54 4.97 -20.97
CA LYS A 81 -8.71 6.39 -20.61
C LYS A 81 -9.42 6.57 -19.26
N ASP A 82 -10.28 5.62 -18.88
CA ASP A 82 -11.14 5.68 -17.69
C ASP A 82 -10.43 5.21 -16.41
N SER A 83 -9.17 4.80 -16.50
CA SER A 83 -8.35 4.54 -15.33
C SER A 83 -8.27 5.79 -14.46
N TYR A 84 -8.29 5.66 -13.14
CA TYR A 84 -8.22 6.80 -12.23
C TYR A 84 -7.19 6.55 -11.15
N LEU A 85 -6.60 7.64 -10.65
CA LEU A 85 -5.73 7.60 -9.48
C LEU A 85 -6.61 7.74 -8.23
N LEU A 86 -6.46 6.83 -7.28
CA LEU A 86 -7.14 6.91 -5.99
C LEU A 86 -6.27 7.69 -5.01
N ASN A 87 -6.83 8.72 -4.35
CA ASN A 87 -6.16 9.47 -3.28
C ASN A 87 -6.20 8.66 -1.97
N GLY A 88 -5.47 7.56 -1.94
CA GLY A 88 -5.44 6.61 -0.84
C GLY A 88 -4.86 5.26 -1.27
N TYR A 89 -4.98 4.26 -0.42
CA TYR A 89 -4.53 2.91 -0.74
C TYR A 89 -5.71 2.02 -1.13
N ALA A 90 -5.60 1.34 -2.27
CA ALA A 90 -6.60 0.39 -2.73
C ALA A 90 -6.18 -1.04 -2.37
N LEU A 91 -7.05 -1.77 -1.68
CA LEU A 91 -6.86 -3.19 -1.36
C LEU A 91 -7.75 -4.04 -2.25
N ASN A 92 -7.20 -5.10 -2.85
CA ASN A 92 -7.98 -6.09 -3.59
C ASN A 92 -8.61 -7.12 -2.63
N THR A 93 -9.38 -6.63 -1.65
CA THR A 93 -10.02 -7.47 -0.64
C THR A 93 -11.53 -7.35 -0.79
N GLY A 94 -12.21 -8.49 -0.88
CA GLY A 94 -13.66 -8.56 -0.83
C GLY A 94 -14.20 -8.41 0.60
N ARG A 95 -15.52 -8.24 0.70
CA ARG A 95 -16.24 -8.32 1.98
C ARG A 95 -16.16 -9.75 2.51
N ALA A 96 -15.89 -9.92 3.80
CA ALA A 96 -15.82 -11.26 4.41
C ALA A 96 -17.20 -11.93 4.50
N ALA A 97 -18.27 -11.15 4.66
CA ALA A 97 -19.65 -11.63 4.68
C ALA A 97 -20.60 -10.65 3.97
N GLN A 98 -21.68 -11.19 3.40
CA GLN A 98 -22.69 -10.42 2.68
C GLN A 98 -23.51 -9.47 3.58
N GLY A 99 -23.44 -9.63 4.90
CA GLY A 99 -24.02 -8.72 5.87
C GLY A 99 -23.15 -7.49 6.21
N MET A 100 -21.88 -7.46 5.80
CA MET A 100 -20.98 -6.34 6.16
C MET A 100 -21.33 -5.08 5.35
N PRO A 101 -21.38 -3.87 5.91
CA PRO A 101 -21.73 -2.67 5.15
C PRO A 101 -20.81 -2.46 3.92
N THR A 102 -21.37 -2.01 2.80
CA THR A 102 -20.63 -1.78 1.54
C THR A 102 -19.85 -0.47 1.53
N ARG A 103 -20.26 0.50 2.35
CA ARG A 103 -19.60 1.79 2.51
C ARG A 103 -19.67 2.22 3.97
N VAL A 104 -18.55 2.63 4.54
CA VAL A 104 -18.47 3.15 5.91
C VAL A 104 -17.70 4.47 5.86
N ALA A 105 -18.32 5.56 6.32
CA ALA A 105 -17.68 6.86 6.49
C ALA A 105 -18.31 7.57 7.69
N PRO A 106 -17.54 8.07 8.69
CA PRO A 106 -16.11 7.92 8.93
C PRO A 106 -15.73 6.54 9.52
N ALA A 107 -14.67 5.90 9.02
CA ALA A 107 -14.24 4.58 9.48
C ALA A 107 -12.95 4.66 10.30
N ARG A 108 -12.85 3.85 11.36
CA ARG A 108 -11.58 3.55 12.05
C ARG A 108 -11.01 2.26 11.48
N ILE A 109 -9.76 2.27 11.05
CA ILE A 109 -9.09 1.13 10.41
C ILE A 109 -8.19 0.47 11.46
N ALA A 110 -8.35 -0.84 11.63
CA ALA A 110 -7.48 -1.66 12.48
C ALA A 110 -6.66 -2.62 11.59
N CYS A 111 -5.34 -2.50 11.64
CA CYS A 111 -4.42 -3.44 10.98
C CYS A 111 -4.04 -4.52 11.99
N LEU A 112 -4.55 -5.74 11.81
CA LEU A 112 -4.30 -6.88 12.70
C LEU A 112 -3.49 -7.95 11.97
N ASP A 113 -2.51 -8.53 12.65
CA ASP A 113 -1.68 -9.64 12.15
C ASP A 113 -2.03 -10.97 12.84
N PHE A 114 -3.28 -11.11 13.30
CA PHE A 114 -3.77 -12.34 13.90
C PHE A 114 -5.13 -12.73 13.35
N ASN A 115 -5.35 -14.04 13.21
CA ASN A 115 -6.59 -14.59 12.67
C ASN A 115 -7.69 -14.61 13.74
N LEU A 116 -8.88 -14.12 13.39
CA LEU A 116 -10.08 -14.16 14.23
C LEU A 116 -10.85 -15.48 14.04
N GLN A 117 -10.18 -16.59 14.31
CA GLN A 117 -10.77 -17.93 14.25
C GLN A 117 -10.75 -18.56 15.64
N LYS A 118 -11.67 -19.51 15.90
CA LYS A 118 -11.63 -20.33 17.11
C LYS A 118 -10.27 -21.03 17.17
N THR A 119 -9.43 -20.62 18.11
CA THR A 119 -8.09 -21.18 18.25
C THR A 119 -8.23 -22.61 18.75
N LYS A 120 -7.75 -23.56 17.94
CA LYS A 120 -7.64 -24.95 18.40
C LYS A 120 -6.63 -25.00 19.55
N MET A 121 -6.92 -25.80 20.56
CA MET A 121 -5.93 -26.07 21.60
C MET A 121 -4.68 -26.68 20.96
N GLN A 122 -3.52 -26.39 21.55
CA GLN A 122 -2.28 -26.96 21.08
C GLN A 122 -2.32 -28.49 21.17
N MET A 123 -1.60 -29.15 20.25
CA MET A 123 -1.41 -30.60 20.28
C MET A 123 -0.90 -31.03 21.66
N GLY A 124 -1.65 -31.90 22.36
CA GLY A 124 -1.30 -32.42 23.68
C GLY A 124 -2.16 -31.92 24.84
N VAL A 125 -3.05 -30.94 24.64
CA VAL A 125 -4.02 -30.53 25.66
C VAL A 125 -5.26 -31.41 25.59
N GLN A 126 -5.44 -32.29 26.58
CA GLN A 126 -6.68 -33.05 26.76
C GLN A 126 -7.58 -32.36 27.78
N VAL A 127 -8.83 -32.11 27.41
CA VAL A 127 -9.84 -31.61 28.33
C VAL A 127 -10.65 -32.79 28.83
N LEU A 128 -10.32 -33.28 30.03
CA LEU A 128 -11.12 -34.28 30.73
C LEU A 128 -12.31 -33.57 31.38
N VAL A 129 -13.52 -33.95 30.98
CA VAL A 129 -14.77 -33.38 31.52
C VAL A 129 -15.47 -34.45 32.34
N THR A 130 -15.58 -34.23 33.65
CA THR A 130 -16.27 -35.13 34.60
C THR A 130 -17.75 -34.79 34.75
N ASP A 131 -18.16 -33.53 34.51
CA ASP A 131 -19.54 -33.08 34.66
C ASP A 131 -20.13 -32.49 33.36
N PRO A 132 -21.38 -32.82 32.98
CA PRO A 132 -21.99 -32.37 31.72
C PRO A 132 -22.22 -30.85 31.64
N ARG A 133 -22.29 -30.16 32.78
CA ARG A 133 -22.48 -28.69 32.86
C ARG A 133 -21.23 -27.90 32.47
N GLU A 134 -20.05 -28.51 32.58
CA GLU A 134 -18.78 -27.84 32.25
C GLU A 134 -18.52 -27.82 30.74
N LEU A 135 -19.12 -28.75 30.01
CA LEU A 135 -19.05 -28.83 28.56
C LEU A 135 -19.60 -27.56 27.88
N GLU A 136 -20.67 -26.97 28.44
CA GLU A 136 -21.26 -25.72 27.94
C GLU A 136 -20.35 -24.51 28.16
N LYS A 137 -19.64 -24.45 29.31
CA LYS A 137 -18.68 -23.38 29.62
C LYS A 137 -17.48 -23.41 28.68
N ILE A 138 -17.02 -24.60 28.30
CA ILE A 138 -15.92 -24.77 27.33
C ILE A 138 -16.37 -24.37 25.92
N ARG A 139 -17.64 -24.57 25.57
CA ARG A 139 -18.19 -24.23 24.24
C ARG A 139 -18.46 -22.73 24.05
N GLN A 140 -18.65 -21.99 25.14
CA GLN A 140 -18.82 -20.53 25.13
C GLN A 140 -17.50 -19.75 25.02
N ARG A 141 -16.36 -20.42 25.24
CA ARG A 141 -15.02 -19.89 24.93
C ARG A 141 -14.63 -20.18 23.49
#